data_AF-A0A448Z0F1-F1
#
_entry.id   AF-A0A448Z0F1-F1
#
_cell.length_a   1.000
_cell.length_b   1.000
_cell.length_c   1.000
_cell.angle_alpha   90.00
_cell.angle_beta   90.00
_cell.angle_gamma   90.00
#
_symmetry.space_group_name_H-M   'P 1'
#
loop_
_entity.id
_entity.type
_entity.pdbx_description
1 polymer ?
#
loop_
_entity_poly.entity_id
_entity_poly.type
_entity_poly.pdbx_seq_one_letter_code
_entity_poly.pdbx_strand_id
1 'polypeptide(L)'
;MNPNIILFAWAASLEKKKQLLLEMEEELEQAKIPGEILIPANVKGQPFTKREVLSLMKSIEKVVPIESEQWNEVLATHCKKYPGRTTKSFQRKLKDLQEKSISSDDPNCPKEVKMARRIQSMIAEKQNEERDREVEQVKKRYRREMEHPDCPEDVRMAKETWILIEEKKKRLRLQQQQKEKREKVVDDAAITSVPTLGGRSRNQDLTVEHTTTATRPDAEPRTSTKRSYSSMSSTSNDSISMIEMKKKELDRRMAEYNNELFRMMIEHNKERDRRKAQREAQREAKMKALIRKFKAEWVGSAEDFNLILLFFEFVSLLSGIPLPKEYRLNASDRKKASERLATLIKEFIQKIC
;
A
#
# COMPACT_ATOMS: atom_id res chain seq x y z
N MET A 1 19.63 6.19 47.74
CA MET A 1 19.86 7.11 46.60
C MET A 1 19.81 8.52 47.13
N ASN A 2 20.80 9.36 46.80
CA ASN A 2 20.85 10.73 47.30
C ASN A 2 19.77 11.57 46.58
N PRO A 3 18.79 12.15 47.30
CA PRO A 3 17.68 12.90 46.70
C PRO A 3 18.15 14.08 45.84
N ASN A 4 19.36 14.62 46.10
CA ASN A 4 19.95 15.67 45.29
C ASN A 4 20.25 15.21 43.85
N ILE A 5 20.62 13.93 43.63
CA ILE A 5 20.94 13.42 42.28
C ILE A 5 19.69 13.35 41.39
N ILE A 6 18.55 12.97 41.96
CA ILE A 6 17.27 12.92 41.24
C ILE A 6 16.81 14.34 40.90
N LEU A 7 17.01 15.30 41.81
CA LEU A 7 16.69 16.70 41.57
C LEU A 7 17.57 17.33 40.49
N PHE A 8 18.86 17.06 40.47
CA PHE A 8 19.76 17.53 39.40
C PHE A 8 19.42 16.93 38.04
N ALA A 9 19.08 15.64 37.99
CA ALA A 9 18.64 15.00 36.75
C ALA A 9 17.31 15.59 36.25
N TRP A 10 16.40 15.92 37.16
CA TRP A 10 15.12 16.56 36.83
C TRP A 10 15.30 18.02 36.36
N ALA A 11 16.15 18.79 37.03
CA ALA A 11 16.48 20.16 36.65
C ALA A 11 17.17 20.23 35.27
N ALA A 12 18.12 19.33 34.99
CA ALA A 12 18.77 19.24 33.69
C ALA A 12 17.78 18.84 32.58
N SER A 13 16.79 17.99 32.89
CA SER A 13 15.73 17.63 31.95
C SER A 13 14.76 18.78 31.66
N LEU A 14 14.47 19.61 32.67
CA LEU A 14 13.66 20.82 32.53
C LEU A 14 14.36 21.88 31.67
N GLU A 15 15.66 22.11 31.87
CA GLU A 15 16.42 23.09 31.09
C GLU A 15 16.51 22.69 29.61
N LYS A 16 16.74 21.40 29.33
CA LYS A 16 16.73 20.87 27.96
C LYS A 16 15.36 20.99 27.29
N LYS A 17 14.27 20.89 28.06
CA LYS A 17 12.90 21.10 27.56
C LYS A 17 12.58 22.57 27.32
N LYS A 18 13.14 23.47 28.12
CA LYS A 18 13.00 24.92 27.94
C LYS A 18 13.69 25.37 26.65
N GLN A 19 14.86 24.81 26.34
CA GLN A 19 15.55 25.03 25.05
C GLN A 19 14.73 24.53 23.86
N LEU A 20 14.16 23.31 23.94
CA LEU A 20 13.28 22.79 22.89
C LEU A 20 12.00 23.63 22.72
N LEU A 21 11.43 24.17 23.79
CA LEU A 21 10.26 25.06 23.70
C LEU A 21 10.60 26.40 23.03
N LEU A 22 11.79 26.96 23.31
CA LEU A 22 12.27 28.16 22.63
C LEU A 22 12.54 27.90 21.14
N GLU A 23 13.15 26.77 20.78
CA GLU A 23 13.32 26.36 19.38
C GLU A 23 11.97 26.17 18.68
N MET A 24 10.98 25.57 19.36
CA MET A 24 9.63 25.41 18.80
C MET A 24 8.87 26.74 18.67
N GLU A 25 9.04 27.68 19.60
CA GLU A 25 8.44 29.03 19.51
C GLU A 25 9.10 29.84 18.38
N GLU A 26 10.41 29.70 18.19
CA GLU A 26 11.14 30.32 17.07
C GLU A 26 10.71 29.71 15.72
N GLU A 27 10.54 28.39 15.64
CA GLU A 27 9.94 27.73 14.47
C GLU A 27 8.50 28.17 14.22
N LEU A 28 7.71 28.43 15.28
CA LEU A 28 6.33 28.92 15.17
C LEU A 28 6.28 30.38 14.70
N GLU A 29 7.23 31.22 15.12
CA GLU A 29 7.38 32.59 14.63
C GLU A 29 7.88 32.63 13.18
N GLN A 30 8.78 31.73 12.79
CA GLN A 30 9.20 31.56 11.40
C GLN A 30 8.09 30.95 10.52
N ALA A 31 7.20 30.13 11.09
CA ALA A 31 6.01 29.60 10.43
C ALA A 31 4.82 30.59 10.41
N LYS A 32 4.96 31.78 11.01
CA LYS A 32 3.94 32.82 10.97
C LYS A 32 3.91 33.48 9.59
N ILE A 33 3.11 32.87 8.71
CA ILE A 33 2.76 33.39 7.38
C ILE A 33 2.34 34.87 7.54
N PRO A 34 2.93 35.80 6.77
CA PRO A 34 2.54 37.20 6.83
C PRO A 34 1.13 37.36 6.29
N GLY A 35 0.22 37.82 7.15
CA GLY A 35 -1.11 38.24 6.77
C GLY A 35 -2.18 37.21 7.10
N GLU A 36 -2.76 37.37 8.28
CA GLU A 36 -4.18 37.15 8.46
C GLU A 36 -4.91 38.02 7.42
N ILE A 37 -5.20 37.44 6.27
CA ILE A 37 -6.03 38.07 5.24
C ILE A 37 -7.39 38.24 5.90
N LEU A 38 -7.68 39.46 6.36
CA LEU A 38 -9.02 39.94 6.62
C LEU A 38 -9.84 39.71 5.34
N ILE A 39 -10.50 38.55 5.25
CA ILE A 39 -11.46 38.27 4.20
C ILE A 39 -12.64 39.21 4.49
N PRO A 40 -12.92 40.21 3.63
CA PRO A 40 -14.13 40.99 3.79
C PRO A 40 -15.30 40.00 3.69
N ALA A 41 -16.10 39.92 4.75
CA ALA A 41 -17.29 39.10 4.78
C ALA A 41 -18.19 39.53 3.61
N ASN A 42 -18.34 38.70 2.58
CA ASN A 42 -19.35 38.93 1.56
C ASN A 42 -20.13 37.65 1.21
N VAL A 43 -21.45 37.80 1.36
CA VAL A 43 -22.61 37.04 0.91
C VAL A 43 -22.38 35.58 0.55
N LYS A 44 -22.67 34.71 1.52
CA LYS A 44 -23.02 33.29 1.28
C LYS A 44 -24.08 33.24 0.16
N GLY A 45 -23.75 32.62 -0.98
CA GLY A 45 -24.77 32.25 -1.99
C GLY A 45 -24.51 32.67 -3.45
N GLN A 46 -23.46 33.43 -3.78
CA GLN A 46 -23.19 33.74 -5.18
C GLN A 46 -22.73 32.50 -5.98
N PRO A 47 -23.33 32.21 -7.15
CA PRO A 47 -22.89 31.11 -8.00
C PRO A 47 -21.49 31.37 -8.57
N PHE A 48 -20.74 30.32 -8.85
CA PHE A 48 -19.45 30.44 -9.52
C PHE A 48 -19.63 30.85 -10.97
N THR A 49 -18.93 31.91 -11.41
CA THR A 49 -18.92 32.27 -12.83
C THR A 49 -18.03 31.32 -13.62
N LYS A 50 -18.30 31.14 -14.92
CA LYS A 50 -17.50 30.24 -15.78
C LYS A 50 -16.01 30.60 -15.77
N ARG A 51 -15.69 31.90 -15.81
CA ARG A 51 -14.31 32.42 -15.78
C ARG A 51 -13.61 32.16 -14.45
N GLU A 52 -14.35 32.26 -13.35
CA GLU A 52 -13.89 31.95 -12.00
C GLU A 52 -13.59 30.46 -11.87
N VAL A 53 -14.49 29.58 -12.33
CA VAL A 53 -14.27 28.12 -12.32
C VAL A 53 -13.00 27.74 -13.09
N LEU A 54 -12.79 28.28 -14.29
CA LEU A 54 -11.56 28.01 -15.07
C LEU A 54 -10.31 28.49 -14.34
N SER A 55 -10.37 29.64 -13.67
CA SER A 55 -9.26 30.16 -12.87
C SER A 55 -8.97 29.26 -11.67
N LEU A 56 -10.02 28.73 -11.03
CA LEU A 56 -9.90 27.79 -9.91
C LEU A 56 -9.24 26.48 -10.36
N MET A 57 -9.71 25.88 -11.46
CA MET A 57 -9.13 24.63 -11.98
C MET A 57 -7.65 24.79 -12.32
N LYS A 58 -7.24 25.90 -12.94
CA LYS A 58 -5.83 26.20 -13.23
C LYS A 58 -4.97 26.35 -11.98
N SER A 59 -5.50 26.99 -10.94
CA SER A 59 -4.81 27.10 -9.65
C SER A 59 -4.65 25.74 -9.00
N ILE A 60 -5.70 24.91 -9.04
CA ILE A 60 -5.66 23.56 -8.50
C ILE A 60 -4.66 22.66 -9.24
N GLU A 61 -4.66 22.68 -10.58
CA GLU A 61 -3.78 21.85 -11.42
C GLU A 61 -2.29 22.06 -11.11
N LYS A 62 -1.88 23.26 -10.66
CA LYS A 62 -0.49 23.57 -10.31
C LYS A 62 -0.01 22.98 -9.00
N VAL A 63 -0.94 22.66 -8.08
CA VAL A 63 -0.62 22.28 -6.69
C VAL A 63 -0.98 20.81 -6.43
N VAL A 64 -1.22 20.01 -7.48
CA VAL A 64 -1.47 18.57 -7.33
C VAL A 64 -0.17 17.85 -6.95
N PRO A 65 -0.16 16.94 -5.95
CA PRO A 65 -1.30 16.43 -5.16
C PRO A 65 -1.80 17.41 -4.08
N ILE A 66 -3.12 17.54 -3.96
CA ILE A 66 -3.75 18.50 -3.04
C ILE A 66 -4.05 17.81 -1.71
N GLU A 67 -3.30 18.15 -0.67
CA GLU A 67 -3.63 17.81 0.71
C GLU A 67 -4.30 19.00 1.41
N SER A 68 -4.55 18.91 2.72
CA SER A 68 -5.28 19.92 3.47
C SER A 68 -4.64 21.31 3.46
N GLU A 69 -3.32 21.39 3.39
CA GLU A 69 -2.56 22.65 3.46
C GLU A 69 -2.54 23.37 2.11
N GLN A 70 -2.45 22.61 1.02
CA GLN A 70 -2.42 23.10 -0.36
C GLN A 70 -3.73 23.79 -0.75
N TRP A 71 -4.85 23.43 -0.10
CA TRP A 71 -6.12 24.15 -0.26
C TRP A 71 -6.04 25.60 0.19
N ASN A 72 -5.23 25.91 1.21
CA ASN A 72 -5.05 27.28 1.69
C ASN A 72 -4.20 28.09 0.70
N GLU A 73 -3.22 27.48 0.05
CA GLU A 73 -2.43 28.12 -1.01
C GLU A 73 -3.30 28.44 -2.25
N VAL A 74 -4.14 27.48 -2.66
CA VAL A 74 -5.14 27.69 -3.73
C VAL A 74 -6.08 28.83 -3.34
N LEU A 75 -6.53 28.89 -2.08
CA LEU A 75 -7.35 29.98 -1.56
C LEU A 75 -6.65 31.33 -1.63
N ALA A 76 -5.43 31.42 -1.11
CA ALA A 76 -4.65 32.66 -1.12
C ALA A 76 -4.42 33.18 -2.55
N THR A 77 -4.13 32.27 -3.49
CA THR A 77 -3.90 32.64 -4.89
C THR A 77 -5.18 33.03 -5.61
N HIS A 78 -6.28 32.30 -5.38
CA HIS A 78 -7.55 32.54 -6.06
C HIS A 78 -8.27 33.79 -5.53
N CYS A 79 -8.26 33.99 -4.21
CA CYS A 79 -8.92 35.12 -3.56
C CYS A 79 -8.32 36.49 -3.91
N LYS A 80 -7.07 36.54 -4.41
CA LYS A 80 -6.49 37.76 -5.00
C LYS A 80 -7.31 38.31 -6.17
N LYS A 81 -7.98 37.43 -6.91
CA LYS A 81 -8.76 37.78 -8.11
C LYS A 81 -10.27 37.64 -7.90
N TYR A 82 -10.68 36.68 -7.08
CA TYR A 82 -12.09 36.40 -6.77
C TYR A 82 -12.26 36.25 -5.25
N PRO A 83 -12.40 37.36 -4.51
CA PRO A 83 -12.53 37.34 -3.05
C PRO A 83 -13.87 36.72 -2.60
N GLY A 84 -13.96 36.35 -1.31
CA GLY A 84 -15.21 35.89 -0.69
C GLY A 84 -15.50 34.39 -0.84
N ARG A 85 -14.52 33.58 -1.25
CA ARG A 85 -14.64 32.12 -1.33
C ARG A 85 -13.97 31.42 -0.14
N THR A 86 -14.32 30.16 0.07
CA THR A 86 -13.73 29.31 1.12
C THR A 86 -13.18 28.02 0.52
N THR A 87 -12.21 27.39 1.19
CA THR A 87 -11.66 26.08 0.80
C THR A 87 -12.77 25.04 0.57
N LYS A 88 -13.77 24.98 1.48
CA LYS A 88 -14.94 24.11 1.36
C LYS A 88 -15.74 24.35 0.07
N SER A 89 -15.90 25.62 -0.32
CA SER A 89 -16.62 25.95 -1.57
C SER A 89 -15.86 25.49 -2.81
N PHE A 90 -14.53 25.53 -2.80
CA PHE A 90 -13.69 25.03 -3.89
C PHE A 90 -13.73 23.50 -3.98
N GLN A 91 -13.60 22.81 -2.84
CA GLN A 91 -13.70 21.36 -2.77
C GLN A 91 -15.04 20.87 -3.30
N ARG A 92 -16.16 21.48 -2.84
CA ARG A 92 -17.49 21.16 -3.36
C ARG A 92 -17.56 21.40 -4.86
N LYS A 93 -17.06 22.54 -5.34
CA LYS A 93 -17.11 22.86 -6.77
C LYS A 93 -16.28 21.91 -7.64
N LEU A 94 -15.10 21.49 -7.17
CA LEU A 94 -14.28 20.50 -7.87
C LEU A 94 -14.99 19.16 -7.94
N LYS A 95 -15.55 18.69 -6.82
CA LYS A 95 -16.33 17.45 -6.75
C LYS A 95 -17.53 17.49 -7.69
N ASP A 96 -18.31 18.58 -7.67
CA ASP A 96 -19.47 18.76 -8.57
C ASP A 96 -19.07 18.70 -10.05
N LEU A 97 -17.85 19.11 -10.42
CA LEU A 97 -17.36 19.04 -11.79
C LEU A 97 -16.85 17.65 -12.17
N GLN A 98 -16.26 16.92 -11.22
CA GLN A 98 -15.80 15.55 -11.42
C GLN A 98 -16.97 14.57 -11.56
N GLU A 99 -18.05 14.78 -10.80
CA GLU A 99 -19.24 13.91 -10.81
C GLU A 99 -20.14 14.11 -12.02
N LYS A 100 -19.91 15.13 -12.86
CA LYS A 100 -20.68 15.32 -14.09
C LYS A 100 -20.46 14.16 -15.07
N SER A 101 -21.56 13.48 -15.40
CA SER A 101 -21.64 12.30 -16.28
C SER A 101 -21.38 12.56 -17.77
N ILE A 102 -20.80 13.72 -18.12
CA ILE A 102 -20.42 14.03 -19.50
C ILE A 102 -19.11 13.30 -19.80
N SER A 103 -19.10 12.43 -20.81
CA SER A 103 -17.88 11.76 -21.24
C SER A 103 -16.81 12.78 -21.65
N SER A 104 -15.57 12.56 -21.24
CA SER A 104 -14.45 13.45 -21.63
C SER A 104 -14.22 13.46 -23.14
N ASP A 105 -14.65 12.39 -23.82
CA ASP A 105 -14.51 12.16 -25.27
C ASP A 105 -15.60 12.85 -26.09
N ASP A 106 -16.57 13.49 -25.44
CA ASP A 106 -17.57 14.30 -26.13
C ASP A 106 -16.92 15.61 -26.65
N PRO A 107 -17.00 15.90 -27.96
CA PRO A 107 -16.51 17.16 -28.53
C PRO A 107 -17.14 18.41 -27.90
N ASN A 108 -18.34 18.29 -27.30
CA ASN A 108 -19.03 19.39 -26.63
C ASN A 108 -18.78 19.45 -25.10
N CYS A 109 -17.88 18.63 -24.56
CA CYS A 109 -17.60 18.62 -23.12
C CYS A 109 -16.98 19.97 -22.66
N PRO A 110 -17.56 20.66 -21.64
CA PRO A 110 -17.08 21.95 -21.17
C PRO A 110 -15.62 21.90 -20.71
N LYS A 111 -14.85 22.95 -21.02
CA LYS A 111 -13.42 23.05 -20.68
C LYS A 111 -13.16 22.87 -19.17
N GLU A 112 -14.08 23.36 -18.34
CA GLU A 112 -14.02 23.24 -16.88
C GLU A 112 -14.09 21.78 -16.42
N VAL A 113 -14.94 20.97 -17.06
CA VAL A 113 -15.13 19.55 -16.74
C VAL A 113 -13.92 18.74 -17.20
N LYS A 114 -13.36 19.05 -18.39
CA LYS A 114 -12.12 18.41 -18.88
C LYS A 114 -10.95 18.64 -17.92
N MET A 115 -10.76 19.88 -17.44
CA MET A 115 -9.71 20.19 -16.46
C MET A 115 -9.94 19.47 -15.12
N ALA A 116 -11.17 19.44 -14.62
CA ALA A 116 -11.48 18.74 -13.36
C ALA A 116 -11.19 17.23 -13.44
N ARG A 117 -11.49 16.59 -14.57
CA ARG A 117 -11.17 15.17 -14.84
C ARG A 117 -9.66 14.95 -14.95
N ARG A 118 -8.93 15.84 -15.62
CA ARG A 118 -7.46 15.76 -15.68
C ARG A 118 -6.84 15.82 -14.29
N ILE A 119 -7.30 16.76 -13.45
CA ILE A 119 -6.87 16.89 -12.05
C ILE A 119 -7.17 15.59 -11.30
N GLN A 120 -8.34 14.99 -11.50
CA GLN A 120 -8.70 13.71 -10.89
C GLN A 120 -7.73 12.58 -11.29
N SER A 121 -7.38 12.49 -12.58
CA SER A 121 -6.40 11.51 -13.08
C SER A 121 -5.02 11.72 -12.46
N MET A 122 -4.56 12.97 -12.35
CA MET A 122 -3.26 13.27 -11.71
C MET A 122 -3.25 12.91 -10.22
N ILE A 123 -4.35 13.15 -9.51
CA ILE A 123 -4.49 12.73 -8.10
C ILE A 123 -4.45 11.20 -7.99
N ALA A 124 -5.20 10.48 -8.85
CA ALA A 124 -5.23 9.03 -8.85
C ALA A 124 -3.86 8.41 -9.20
N GLU A 125 -3.13 9.00 -10.15
CA GLU A 125 -1.79 8.58 -10.52
C GLU A 125 -0.82 8.75 -9.35
N LYS A 126 -0.81 9.91 -8.68
CA LYS A 126 0.02 10.16 -7.50
C LYS A 126 -0.30 9.21 -6.34
N GLN A 127 -1.57 8.93 -6.08
CA GLN A 127 -1.99 7.93 -5.09
C GLN A 127 -1.55 6.52 -5.45
N ASN A 128 -1.53 6.19 -6.74
CA ASN A 128 -1.02 4.89 -7.19
C ASN A 128 0.49 4.79 -7.01
N GLU A 129 1.24 5.82 -7.38
CA GLU A 129 2.69 5.90 -7.14
C GLU A 129 3.04 5.78 -5.65
N GLU A 130 2.21 6.36 -4.77
CA GLU A 130 2.38 6.24 -3.32
C GLU A 130 2.13 4.82 -2.82
N ARG A 131 1.03 4.18 -3.24
CA ARG A 131 0.76 2.77 -2.93
C ARG A 131 1.88 1.86 -3.43
N ASP A 132 2.38 2.09 -4.64
CA ASP A 132 3.49 1.31 -5.20
C ASP A 132 4.77 1.49 -4.37
N ARG A 133 5.04 2.71 -3.90
CA ARG A 133 6.14 2.99 -2.96
C ARG A 133 5.96 2.29 -1.61
N GLU A 134 4.76 2.29 -1.05
CA GLU A 134 4.46 1.60 0.20
C GLU A 134 4.67 0.09 0.07
N VAL A 135 4.17 -0.51 -1.02
CA VAL A 135 4.40 -1.93 -1.34
C VAL A 135 5.89 -2.23 -1.42
N GLU A 136 6.69 -1.39 -2.08
CA GLU A 136 8.14 -1.56 -2.14
C GLU A 136 8.83 -1.39 -0.79
N GLN A 137 8.37 -0.45 0.06
CA GLN A 137 8.88 -0.32 1.43
C GLN A 137 8.57 -1.56 2.27
N VAL A 138 7.35 -2.10 2.19
CA VAL A 138 6.96 -3.33 2.87
C VAL A 138 7.81 -4.50 2.40
N LYS A 139 8.03 -4.65 1.08
CA LYS A 139 8.93 -5.67 0.53
C LYS A 139 10.37 -5.52 1.06
N LYS A 140 10.90 -4.28 1.10
CA LYS A 140 12.23 -4.01 1.66
C LYS A 140 12.31 -4.36 3.14
N ARG A 141 11.30 -3.99 3.93
CA ARG A 141 11.23 -4.33 5.35
C ARG A 141 11.19 -5.83 5.57
N TYR A 142 10.31 -6.52 4.83
CA TYR A 142 10.19 -7.98 4.89
C TYR A 142 11.52 -8.65 4.50
N ARG A 143 12.21 -8.15 3.46
CA ARG A 143 13.54 -8.63 3.08
C ARG A 143 14.55 -8.50 4.22
N ARG A 144 14.59 -7.36 4.92
CA ARG A 144 15.49 -7.15 6.07
C ARG A 144 15.16 -8.08 7.23
N GLU A 145 13.87 -8.22 7.57
CA GLU A 145 13.42 -9.15 8.61
C GLU A 145 13.79 -10.61 8.26
N MET A 146 13.70 -10.98 6.99
CA MET A 146 14.08 -12.28 6.41
C MET A 146 15.59 -12.53 6.29
N GLU A 147 16.42 -11.50 6.42
CA GLU A 147 17.88 -11.56 6.40
C GLU A 147 18.47 -11.41 7.80
N HIS A 148 17.62 -11.18 8.82
CA HIS A 148 18.06 -11.06 10.20
C HIS A 148 18.53 -12.43 10.73
N PRO A 149 19.69 -12.52 11.42
CA PRO A 149 20.22 -13.78 11.93
C PRO A 149 19.30 -14.46 12.95
N ASP A 150 18.54 -13.67 13.71
CA ASP A 150 17.50 -14.16 14.64
C ASP A 150 16.10 -14.26 14.02
N CYS A 151 15.99 -14.40 12.69
CA CYS A 151 14.71 -14.59 12.03
C CYS A 151 13.99 -15.83 12.62
N PRO A 152 12.72 -15.71 13.05
CA PRO A 152 11.96 -16.86 13.52
C PRO A 152 11.96 -18.02 12.50
N GLU A 153 12.11 -19.24 13.00
CA GLU A 153 12.28 -20.46 12.19
C GLU A 153 11.11 -20.70 11.21
N ASP A 154 9.89 -20.38 11.65
CA ASP A 154 8.66 -20.43 10.87
C ASP A 154 8.68 -19.45 9.69
N VAL A 155 9.22 -18.24 9.89
CA VAL A 155 9.40 -17.23 8.84
C VAL A 155 10.48 -17.67 7.84
N ARG A 156 11.56 -18.29 8.34
CA ARG A 156 12.62 -18.86 7.49
C ARG A 156 12.10 -20.00 6.61
N MET A 157 11.35 -20.95 7.18
CA MET A 157 10.71 -22.03 6.41
C MET A 157 9.72 -21.48 5.37
N ALA A 158 8.94 -20.45 5.71
CA ALA A 158 8.04 -19.82 4.76
C ALA A 158 8.79 -19.20 3.56
N LYS A 159 9.98 -18.63 3.78
CA LYS A 159 10.87 -18.11 2.72
C LYS A 159 11.30 -19.22 1.76
N GLU A 160 11.83 -20.31 2.31
CA GLU A 160 12.31 -21.45 1.53
C GLU A 160 11.18 -22.07 0.72
N THR A 161 10.01 -22.21 1.34
CA THR A 161 8.80 -22.73 0.68
C THR A 161 8.37 -21.82 -0.47
N TRP A 162 8.37 -20.49 -0.26
CA TRP A 162 8.02 -19.53 -1.30
C TRP A 162 9.01 -19.55 -2.49
N ILE A 163 10.32 -19.65 -2.21
CA ILE A 163 11.36 -19.78 -3.24
C ILE A 163 11.13 -21.04 -4.07
N LEU A 164 10.87 -22.19 -3.42
CA LEU A 164 10.57 -23.44 -4.09
C LEU A 164 9.31 -23.35 -4.97
N ILE A 165 8.28 -22.64 -4.52
CA ILE A 165 7.05 -22.39 -5.30
C ILE A 165 7.36 -21.55 -6.54
N GLU A 166 8.10 -20.45 -6.41
CA GLU A 166 8.45 -19.60 -7.55
C GLU A 166 9.37 -20.31 -8.56
N GLU A 167 10.34 -21.10 -8.09
CA GLU A 167 11.14 -21.96 -8.98
C GLU A 167 10.28 -22.97 -9.73
N LYS A 168 9.34 -23.61 -9.05
CA LYS A 168 8.41 -24.57 -9.66
C LYS A 168 7.52 -23.88 -10.71
N LYS A 169 7.00 -22.69 -10.44
CA LYS A 169 6.26 -21.87 -11.43
C LYS A 169 7.12 -21.54 -12.63
N LYS A 170 8.39 -21.14 -12.42
CA LYS A 170 9.33 -20.82 -13.51
C LYS A 170 9.60 -22.04 -14.39
N ARG A 171 9.81 -23.22 -13.79
CA ARG A 171 9.96 -24.49 -14.53
C ARG A 171 8.72 -24.83 -15.35
N LEU A 172 7.53 -24.64 -14.79
CA LEU A 172 6.26 -24.87 -15.50
C LEU A 172 6.11 -23.95 -16.71
N ARG A 173 6.44 -22.65 -16.57
CA ARG A 173 6.44 -21.71 -17.71
C ARG A 173 7.40 -22.14 -18.80
N LEU A 174 8.60 -22.62 -18.45
CA LEU A 174 9.58 -23.09 -19.42
C LEU A 174 9.12 -24.37 -20.13
N GLN A 175 8.55 -25.32 -19.41
CA GLN A 175 7.95 -26.53 -20.00
C GLN A 175 6.83 -26.18 -20.97
N GLN A 176 5.96 -25.24 -20.61
CA GLN A 176 4.89 -24.75 -21.47
C GLN A 176 5.44 -24.11 -22.75
N GLN A 177 6.45 -23.25 -22.65
CA GLN A 177 7.11 -22.66 -23.82
C GLN A 177 7.79 -23.71 -24.71
N GLN A 178 8.44 -24.72 -24.12
CA GLN A 178 9.04 -25.81 -24.89
C GLN A 178 7.97 -26.65 -25.60
N LYS A 179 6.82 -26.86 -24.97
CA LYS A 179 5.69 -27.58 -25.57
C LYS A 179 5.11 -26.79 -26.74
N GLU A 180 4.84 -25.50 -26.58
CA GLU A 180 4.35 -24.61 -27.66
C GLU A 180 5.32 -24.55 -28.84
N LYS A 181 6.64 -24.54 -28.58
CA LYS A 181 7.66 -24.61 -29.65
C LYS A 181 7.62 -25.95 -30.40
N ARG A 182 7.39 -27.07 -29.70
CA ARG A 182 7.29 -28.40 -30.34
C ARG A 182 6.02 -28.52 -31.19
N GLU A 183 4.90 -28.01 -30.70
CA GLU A 183 3.63 -27.99 -31.45
C GLU A 183 3.77 -27.17 -32.74
N LYS A 184 4.39 -25.98 -32.69
CA LYS A 184 4.65 -25.17 -33.90
C LYS A 184 5.51 -25.88 -34.96
N VAL A 185 6.55 -26.61 -34.55
CA VAL A 185 7.43 -27.36 -35.48
C VAL A 185 6.69 -28.52 -36.15
N VAL A 186 5.73 -29.14 -35.48
CA VAL A 186 4.90 -30.21 -36.05
C VAL A 186 3.92 -29.67 -37.09
N ASP A 187 3.33 -28.50 -36.84
CA ASP A 187 2.43 -27.83 -37.79
C ASP A 187 3.17 -27.37 -39.06
N ASP A 188 4.39 -26.84 -38.92
CA ASP A 188 5.22 -26.42 -40.05
C ASP A 188 5.70 -27.62 -40.91
N ALA A 189 6.04 -28.75 -40.27
CA ALA A 189 6.45 -29.97 -40.97
C ALA A 189 5.30 -30.62 -41.77
N ALA A 190 4.06 -30.47 -41.30
CA ALA A 190 2.87 -30.98 -41.98
C ALA A 190 2.56 -30.20 -43.29
N ILE A 191 2.95 -28.92 -43.39
CA ILE A 191 2.73 -28.09 -44.59
C ILE A 191 3.74 -28.41 -45.70
N THR A 192 4.96 -28.87 -45.36
CA THR A 192 6.02 -29.22 -46.33
C THR A 192 5.91 -30.62 -46.96
N SER A 193 4.92 -31.43 -46.57
CA SER A 193 4.70 -32.78 -47.12
C SER A 193 3.45 -32.86 -47.99
N VAL A 194 3.30 -31.92 -48.92
CA VAL A 194 2.40 -32.12 -50.07
C VAL A 194 3.18 -32.87 -51.16
N PRO A 195 2.76 -34.08 -51.58
CA PRO A 195 3.44 -34.81 -52.63
C PRO A 195 3.20 -34.14 -53.97
N THR A 196 4.24 -33.54 -54.55
CA THR A 196 4.25 -33.04 -55.93
C THR A 196 4.13 -34.22 -56.89
N LEU A 197 2.90 -34.55 -57.29
CA LEU A 197 2.62 -35.44 -58.42
C LEU A 197 2.70 -34.64 -59.73
N GLY A 198 3.63 -35.01 -60.60
CA GLY A 198 3.50 -34.82 -62.05
C GLY A 198 4.58 -33.97 -62.72
N GLY A 199 5.51 -34.63 -63.43
CA GLY A 199 6.42 -33.95 -64.37
C GLY A 199 7.49 -34.86 -64.97
N ARG A 200 7.13 -35.62 -66.02
CA ARG A 200 8.06 -36.28 -66.96
C ARG A 200 9.05 -35.26 -67.55
N SER A 201 10.32 -35.63 -67.78
CA SER A 201 10.91 -35.78 -69.12
C SER A 201 12.46 -35.91 -69.13
N ARG A 202 12.93 -36.98 -69.79
CA ARG A 202 14.13 -37.18 -70.64
C ARG A 202 15.57 -36.82 -70.20
N ASN A 203 16.36 -37.91 -70.19
CA ASN A 203 17.63 -38.18 -70.89
C ASN A 203 18.91 -37.41 -70.55
N GLN A 204 19.92 -38.21 -70.17
CA GLN A 204 21.31 -38.35 -70.70
C GLN A 204 22.26 -38.55 -69.50
N ASP A 205 22.71 -39.78 -69.25
CA ASP A 205 23.86 -40.49 -69.86
C ASP A 205 25.19 -40.20 -69.14
N LEU A 206 26.00 -41.27 -69.06
CA LEU A 206 27.38 -41.41 -68.54
C LEU A 206 27.48 -41.93 -67.08
N THR A 207 27.47 -43.25 -66.86
CA THR A 207 28.62 -44.20 -66.87
C THR A 207 29.66 -43.95 -65.76
N VAL A 208 29.78 -44.86 -64.78
CA VAL A 208 30.82 -45.90 -64.68
C VAL A 208 30.72 -46.64 -63.32
N GLU A 209 30.60 -47.97 -63.44
CA GLU A 209 30.92 -49.16 -62.61
C GLU A 209 31.49 -49.00 -61.18
N HIS A 210 31.14 -49.80 -60.16
CA HIS A 210 31.37 -51.26 -60.08
C HIS A 210 30.51 -51.99 -59.02
N THR A 211 29.92 -53.14 -59.43
CA THR A 211 29.82 -54.48 -58.80
C THR A 211 29.78 -54.58 -57.26
N THR A 212 28.89 -55.35 -56.59
CA THR A 212 28.77 -56.82 -56.68
C THR A 212 27.53 -57.33 -55.90
N THR A 213 26.63 -58.01 -56.61
CA THR A 213 25.98 -59.33 -56.34
C THR A 213 25.33 -59.67 -54.98
N ALA A 214 24.01 -59.90 -54.99
CA ALA A 214 23.36 -61.14 -54.48
C ALA A 214 21.85 -61.23 -54.86
N THR A 215 21.57 -62.03 -55.89
CA THR A 215 20.55 -63.10 -56.02
C THR A 215 19.10 -62.94 -55.48
N ARG A 216 18.17 -62.84 -56.44
CA ARG A 216 16.75 -63.33 -56.61
C ARG A 216 16.21 -64.47 -55.69
N PRO A 217 14.93 -64.91 -55.79
CA PRO A 217 13.68 -64.33 -56.36
C PRO A 217 12.49 -64.40 -55.33
N ASP A 218 11.29 -63.83 -55.48
CA ASP A 218 10.18 -64.29 -56.33
C ASP A 218 9.02 -63.26 -56.35
N ALA A 219 8.39 -63.16 -57.52
CA ALA A 219 7.11 -62.48 -57.77
C ALA A 219 5.95 -63.34 -57.23
N GLU A 220 4.83 -62.83 -56.72
CA GLU A 220 3.68 -62.19 -57.40
C GLU A 220 2.61 -61.90 -56.28
N PRO A 221 1.34 -61.54 -56.58
CA PRO A 221 0.85 -60.39 -57.30
C PRO A 221 0.03 -59.46 -56.36
N ARG A 222 -0.25 -58.27 -56.88
CA ARG A 222 -1.15 -57.26 -56.32
C ARG A 222 -2.51 -57.85 -55.93
N THR A 223 -2.93 -57.61 -54.69
CA THR A 223 -4.33 -57.30 -54.38
C THR A 223 -4.38 -56.00 -53.59
N SER A 224 -4.79 -54.94 -54.27
CA SER A 224 -5.04 -53.63 -53.66
C SER A 224 -6.30 -53.72 -52.80
N THR A 225 -6.14 -54.13 -51.55
CA THR A 225 -7.16 -53.88 -50.53
C THR A 225 -7.02 -52.42 -50.14
N LYS A 226 -7.86 -51.55 -50.72
CA LYS A 226 -8.13 -50.21 -50.20
C LYS A 226 -8.68 -50.35 -48.78
N ARG A 227 -7.79 -50.38 -47.79
CA ARG A 227 -8.16 -50.17 -46.39
C ARG A 227 -8.38 -48.68 -46.24
N SER A 228 -9.65 -48.29 -46.19
CA SER A 228 -10.07 -46.94 -45.80
C SER A 228 -9.53 -46.65 -44.40
N TYR A 229 -8.39 -45.96 -44.32
CA TYR A 229 -7.91 -45.31 -43.10
C TYR A 229 -8.72 -44.03 -42.89
N SER A 230 -9.98 -44.19 -42.52
CA SER A 230 -10.86 -43.10 -42.08
C SER A 230 -11.32 -43.38 -40.65
N SER A 231 -10.39 -43.47 -39.69
CA SER A 231 -10.77 -43.56 -38.27
C SER A 231 -9.63 -43.34 -37.24
N MET A 232 -8.65 -42.45 -37.49
CA MET A 232 -7.62 -42.15 -36.47
C MET A 232 -7.49 -40.66 -36.07
N SER A 233 -8.37 -39.77 -36.55
CA SER A 233 -8.35 -38.35 -36.14
C SER A 233 -9.14 -38.03 -34.86
N SER A 234 -9.86 -39.00 -34.28
CA SER A 234 -10.68 -38.76 -33.08
C SER A 234 -9.89 -38.76 -31.76
N THR A 235 -8.75 -39.46 -31.66
CA THR A 235 -7.99 -39.58 -30.40
C THR A 235 -7.12 -38.38 -30.04
N SER A 236 -6.78 -37.52 -31.03
CA SER A 236 -5.97 -36.32 -30.81
C SER A 236 -6.77 -35.20 -30.12
N ASN A 237 -8.03 -35.01 -30.52
CA ASN A 237 -8.91 -34.01 -29.91
C ASN A 237 -9.26 -34.34 -28.45
N ASP A 238 -9.44 -35.62 -28.13
CA ASP A 238 -9.67 -36.08 -26.75
C ASP A 238 -8.46 -35.83 -25.85
N SER A 239 -7.25 -35.94 -26.39
CA SER A 239 -6.00 -35.67 -25.68
C SER A 239 -5.81 -34.18 -25.37
N ILE A 240 -6.15 -33.30 -26.31
CA ILE A 240 -6.13 -31.84 -26.13
C ILE A 240 -7.15 -31.42 -25.07
N SER A 241 -8.37 -31.96 -25.14
CA SER A 241 -9.43 -31.73 -24.15
C SER A 241 -9.00 -32.12 -22.73
N MET A 242 -8.34 -33.28 -22.58
CA MET A 242 -7.80 -33.72 -21.28
C MET A 242 -6.73 -32.78 -20.71
N ILE A 243 -5.88 -32.19 -21.56
CA ILE A 243 -4.82 -31.26 -21.14
C ILE A 243 -5.43 -29.94 -20.68
N GLU A 244 -6.41 -29.40 -21.41
CA GLU A 244 -7.12 -28.18 -21.01
C GLU A 244 -7.85 -28.36 -19.69
N MET A 245 -8.49 -29.52 -19.49
CA MET A 245 -9.15 -29.86 -18.23
C MET A 245 -8.15 -29.90 -17.06
N LYS A 246 -6.99 -30.52 -17.23
CA LYS A 246 -5.92 -30.55 -16.21
C LYS A 246 -5.34 -29.18 -15.91
N LYS A 247 -5.22 -28.30 -16.92
CA LYS A 247 -4.77 -26.92 -16.74
C LYS A 247 -5.78 -26.12 -15.92
N LYS A 248 -7.07 -26.18 -16.28
CA LYS A 248 -8.16 -25.54 -15.51
C LYS A 248 -8.20 -26.05 -14.06
N GLU A 249 -8.03 -27.35 -13.86
CA GLU A 249 -7.99 -27.93 -12.51
C GLU A 249 -6.76 -27.45 -11.71
N LEU A 250 -5.59 -27.32 -12.33
CA LEU A 250 -4.41 -26.78 -11.67
C LEU A 250 -4.59 -25.31 -11.30
N ASP A 251 -5.15 -24.50 -12.20
CA ASP A 251 -5.43 -23.08 -11.95
C ASP A 251 -6.45 -22.92 -10.80
N ARG A 252 -7.48 -23.78 -10.77
CA ARG A 252 -8.46 -23.85 -9.69
C ARG A 252 -7.79 -24.16 -8.34
N ARG A 253 -6.94 -25.18 -8.28
CA ARG A 253 -6.19 -25.53 -7.06
C ARG A 253 -5.24 -24.44 -6.59
N MET A 254 -4.58 -23.76 -7.53
CA MET A 254 -3.72 -22.61 -7.21
C MET A 254 -4.51 -21.45 -6.63
N ALA A 255 -5.71 -21.18 -7.16
CA ALA A 255 -6.61 -20.17 -6.61
C ALA A 255 -7.09 -20.54 -5.20
N GLU A 256 -7.47 -21.80 -4.96
CA GLU A 256 -7.85 -22.30 -3.64
C GLU A 256 -6.71 -22.16 -2.62
N TYR A 257 -5.49 -22.54 -3.00
CA TYR A 257 -4.31 -22.40 -2.15
C TYR A 257 -4.02 -20.93 -1.80
N ASN A 258 -4.09 -20.03 -2.78
CA ASN A 258 -3.88 -18.60 -2.54
C ASN A 258 -4.95 -18.01 -1.61
N ASN A 259 -6.21 -18.44 -1.78
CA ASN A 259 -7.31 -18.01 -0.91
C ASN A 259 -7.10 -18.49 0.54
N GLU A 260 -6.65 -19.73 0.73
CA GLU A 260 -6.38 -20.27 2.06
C GLU A 260 -5.18 -19.58 2.72
N LEU A 261 -4.11 -19.31 1.96
CA LEU A 261 -2.96 -18.54 2.44
C LEU A 261 -3.39 -17.13 2.91
N PHE A 262 -4.25 -16.46 2.12
CA PHE A 262 -4.77 -15.14 2.47
C PHE A 262 -5.64 -15.19 3.74
N ARG A 263 -6.46 -16.24 3.90
CA ARG A 263 -7.28 -16.48 5.09
C ARG A 263 -6.40 -16.68 6.34
N MET A 264 -5.35 -17.50 6.24
CA MET A 264 -4.40 -17.71 7.33
C MET A 264 -3.69 -16.41 7.73
N MET A 265 -3.29 -15.58 6.76
CA MET A 265 -2.67 -14.28 7.03
C MET A 265 -3.62 -13.32 7.77
N ILE A 266 -4.91 -13.29 7.38
CA ILE A 266 -5.93 -12.50 8.08
C ILE A 266 -6.10 -12.98 9.52
N GLU A 267 -6.23 -14.29 9.75
CA GLU A 267 -6.37 -14.83 11.11
C GLU A 267 -5.13 -14.59 11.96
N HIS A 268 -3.93 -14.70 11.39
CA HIS A 268 -2.69 -14.37 12.10
C HIS A 268 -2.64 -12.88 12.50
N ASN A 269 -3.06 -11.97 11.62
CA ASN A 269 -3.13 -10.54 11.95
C ASN A 269 -4.15 -10.26 13.06
N LYS A 270 -5.34 -10.88 12.99
CA LYS A 270 -6.34 -10.79 14.07
C LYS A 270 -5.77 -11.29 15.39
N GLU A 271 -5.05 -12.41 15.38
CA GLU A 271 -4.45 -12.98 16.58
C GLU A 271 -3.36 -12.08 17.16
N ARG A 272 -2.53 -11.48 16.31
CA ARG A 272 -1.54 -10.48 16.72
C ARG A 272 -2.21 -9.28 17.39
N ASP A 273 -3.31 -8.79 16.83
CA ASP A 273 -4.07 -7.66 17.38
C ASP A 273 -4.74 -8.03 18.72
N ARG A 274 -5.27 -9.25 18.86
CA ARG A 274 -5.78 -9.78 20.14
C ARG A 274 -4.68 -9.80 21.21
N ARG A 275 -3.48 -10.30 20.87
CA ARG A 275 -2.34 -10.32 21.81
C ARG A 275 -1.89 -8.92 22.19
N LYS A 276 -1.90 -7.97 21.26
CA LYS A 276 -1.60 -6.56 21.55
C LYS A 276 -2.62 -5.97 22.52
N ALA A 277 -3.92 -6.15 22.23
CA ALA A 277 -5.00 -5.69 23.10
C ALA A 277 -4.93 -6.32 24.50
N GLN A 278 -4.61 -7.61 24.60
CA GLN A 278 -4.44 -8.30 25.88
C GLN A 278 -3.28 -7.72 26.70
N ARG A 279 -2.13 -7.43 26.07
CA ARG A 279 -0.99 -6.79 26.73
C ARG A 279 -1.32 -5.37 27.20
N GLU A 280 -2.04 -4.61 26.39
CA GLU A 280 -2.51 -3.26 26.76
C GLU A 280 -3.49 -3.32 27.94
N ALA A 281 -4.47 -4.23 27.91
CA ALA A 281 -5.40 -4.45 29.01
C ALA A 281 -4.68 -4.88 30.31
N GLN A 282 -3.66 -5.75 30.19
CA GLN A 282 -2.86 -6.16 31.35
C GLN A 282 -2.05 -5.00 31.93
N ARG A 283 -1.49 -4.13 31.08
CA ARG A 283 -0.78 -2.90 31.52
C ARG A 283 -1.74 -1.92 32.19
N GLU A 284 -2.93 -1.72 31.62
CA GLU A 284 -3.97 -0.88 32.19
C GLU A 284 -4.39 -1.40 33.57
N ALA A 285 -4.67 -2.71 33.69
CA ALA A 285 -5.03 -3.34 34.96
C ALA A 285 -3.95 -3.18 36.04
N LYS A 286 -2.67 -3.35 35.67
CA LYS A 286 -1.53 -3.11 36.58
C LYS A 286 -1.46 -1.65 37.02
N MET A 287 -1.62 -0.71 36.10
CA MET A 287 -1.64 0.73 36.42
C MET A 287 -2.81 1.07 37.36
N LYS A 288 -4.02 0.55 37.10
CA LYS A 288 -5.18 0.74 37.98
C LYS A 288 -4.91 0.21 39.39
N ALA A 289 -4.31 -0.97 39.50
CA ALA A 289 -3.97 -1.56 40.81
C ALA A 289 -2.95 -0.69 41.57
N LEU A 290 -1.93 -0.17 40.88
CA LEU A 290 -0.95 0.74 41.46
C LEU A 290 -1.59 2.04 41.96
N ILE A 291 -2.43 2.69 41.14
CA ILE A 291 -3.11 3.94 41.53
C ILE A 291 -4.04 3.70 42.71
N ARG A 292 -4.78 2.57 42.74
CA ARG A 292 -5.64 2.22 43.88
C ARG A 292 -4.84 2.01 45.17
N LYS A 293 -3.73 1.27 45.10
CA LYS A 293 -2.85 1.06 46.24
C LYS A 293 -2.28 2.39 46.74
N PHE A 294 -1.78 3.22 45.83
CA PHE A 294 -1.25 4.54 46.15
C PHE A 294 -2.31 5.44 46.79
N LYS A 295 -3.54 5.44 46.26
CA LYS A 295 -4.66 6.20 46.82
C LYS A 295 -5.05 5.72 48.23
N ALA A 296 -4.98 4.42 48.51
CA ALA A 296 -5.29 3.87 49.83
C ALA A 296 -4.23 4.23 50.88
N GLU A 297 -2.97 4.37 50.48
CA GLU A 297 -1.84 4.74 51.34
C GLU A 297 -1.65 6.27 51.44
N TRP A 298 -2.41 7.06 50.66
CA TRP A 298 -2.26 8.51 50.62
C TRP A 298 -2.88 9.19 51.85
N VAL A 299 -2.04 9.91 52.61
CA VAL A 299 -2.45 10.68 53.81
C VAL A 299 -2.56 12.19 53.53
N GLY A 300 -2.17 12.64 52.33
CA GLY A 300 -2.17 14.07 51.96
C GLY A 300 -3.53 14.62 51.56
N SER A 301 -3.56 15.91 51.19
CA SER A 301 -4.78 16.54 50.70
C SER A 301 -5.22 15.98 49.34
N ALA A 302 -6.49 16.16 49.00
CA ALA A 302 -7.02 15.80 47.68
C ALA A 302 -6.36 16.63 46.55
N GLU A 303 -5.96 17.86 46.84
CA GLU A 303 -5.27 18.73 45.88
C GLU A 303 -3.87 18.21 45.55
N ASP A 304 -3.14 17.74 46.57
CA ASP A 304 -1.82 17.14 46.39
C ASP A 304 -1.90 15.81 45.62
N PHE A 305 -2.99 15.05 45.79
CA PHE A 305 -3.24 13.86 44.99
C PHE A 305 -3.44 14.20 43.50
N ASN A 306 -4.09 15.34 43.19
CA ASN A 306 -4.27 15.79 41.82
C ASN A 306 -2.93 16.19 41.16
N LEU A 307 -1.97 16.74 41.90
CA LEU A 307 -0.60 16.94 41.38
C LEU A 307 0.06 15.63 40.95
N ILE A 308 -0.17 14.57 41.71
CA ILE A 308 0.37 13.24 41.41
C ILE A 308 -0.31 12.64 40.18
N LEU A 309 -1.63 12.79 40.05
CA LEU A 309 -2.33 12.40 38.82
C LEU A 309 -1.85 13.18 37.61
N LEU A 310 -1.56 14.48 37.75
CA LEU A 310 -0.99 15.31 36.69
C LEU A 310 0.41 14.80 36.28
N PHE A 311 1.23 14.40 37.25
CA PHE A 311 2.51 13.76 36.98
C PHE A 311 2.34 12.42 36.24
N PHE A 312 1.37 11.59 36.64
CA PHE A 312 1.06 10.34 35.92
C PHE A 312 0.55 10.59 34.50
N GLU A 313 -0.25 11.63 34.25
CA GLU A 313 -0.65 12.04 32.88
C GLU A 313 0.58 12.42 32.04
N PHE A 314 1.54 13.15 32.61
CA PHE A 314 2.77 13.52 31.94
C PHE A 314 3.69 12.31 31.65
N VAL A 315 3.87 11.42 32.61
CA VAL A 315 4.63 10.17 32.41
C VAL A 315 3.94 9.27 31.37
N SER A 316 2.61 9.25 31.36
CA SER A 316 1.81 8.54 30.36
C SER A 316 2.06 9.08 28.95
N LEU A 317 2.12 10.40 28.80
CA LEU A 317 2.48 11.07 27.53
C LEU A 317 3.89 10.69 27.05
N LEU A 318 4.88 10.66 27.95
CA LEU A 318 6.27 10.32 27.59
C LEU A 318 6.48 8.84 27.29
N SER A 319 5.78 7.96 28.00
CA SER A 319 5.94 6.50 27.85
C SER A 319 5.03 5.90 26.76
N GLY A 320 4.07 6.67 26.24
CA GLY A 320 3.05 6.19 25.32
C GLY A 320 2.05 5.22 25.96
N ILE A 321 2.05 5.07 27.28
CA ILE A 321 1.09 4.23 28.02
C ILE A 321 -0.05 5.15 28.47
N PRO A 322 -1.27 5.02 27.93
CA PRO A 322 -2.36 5.92 28.29
C PRO A 322 -2.83 5.71 29.73
N LEU A 323 -3.03 6.80 30.47
CA LEU A 323 -3.66 6.76 31.79
C LEU A 323 -5.14 6.33 31.64
N PRO A 324 -5.65 5.42 32.49
CA PRO A 324 -7.05 5.00 32.42
C PRO A 324 -7.99 6.19 32.58
N LYS A 325 -9.10 6.18 31.82
CA LYS A 325 -10.01 7.33 31.71
C LYS A 325 -10.54 7.83 33.07
N GLU A 326 -10.78 6.92 34.00
CA GLU A 326 -11.26 7.20 35.36
C GLU A 326 -10.26 7.97 36.25
N TYR A 327 -8.98 8.03 35.87
CA TYR A 327 -7.93 8.77 36.58
C TYR A 327 -7.44 10.00 35.82
N ARG A 328 -8.07 10.33 34.67
CA ARG A 328 -7.77 11.57 33.96
C ARG A 328 -8.39 12.74 34.69
N LEU A 329 -7.60 13.79 34.90
CA LEU A 329 -8.10 15.01 35.52
C LEU A 329 -9.07 15.69 34.55
N ASN A 330 -10.19 16.18 35.06
CA ASN A 330 -11.04 17.08 34.29
C ASN A 330 -10.30 18.42 34.05
N ALA A 331 -10.78 19.22 33.10
CA ALA A 331 -10.09 20.46 32.72
C ALA A 331 -9.90 21.45 33.89
N SER A 332 -10.88 21.51 34.81
CA SER A 332 -10.82 22.38 35.99
C SER A 332 -9.73 21.92 36.97
N ASP A 333 -9.72 20.64 37.33
CA ASP A 333 -8.77 20.07 38.29
C ASP A 333 -7.36 20.04 37.71
N ARG A 334 -7.23 19.80 36.40
CA ARG A 334 -5.96 19.92 35.69
C ARG A 334 -5.41 21.34 35.76
N LYS A 335 -6.26 22.35 35.53
CA LYS A 335 -5.87 23.76 35.63
C LYS A 335 -5.39 24.09 37.05
N LYS A 336 -6.19 23.74 38.07
CA LYS A 336 -5.82 23.96 39.48
C LYS A 336 -4.52 23.26 39.87
N ALA A 337 -4.35 21.99 39.48
CA ALA A 337 -3.13 21.23 39.75
C ALA A 337 -1.91 21.85 39.05
N SER A 338 -2.07 22.35 37.81
CA SER A 338 -0.99 23.02 37.09
C SER A 338 -0.61 24.37 37.70
N GLU A 339 -1.58 25.16 38.16
CA GLU A 339 -1.34 26.42 38.87
C GLU A 339 -0.61 26.17 40.19
N ARG A 340 -1.04 25.14 40.95
CA ARG A 340 -0.36 24.74 42.18
C ARG A 340 1.07 24.26 41.93
N LEU A 341 1.29 23.46 40.88
CA LEU A 341 2.63 23.01 40.48
C LEU A 341 3.53 24.20 40.13
N ALA A 342 3.01 25.18 39.38
CA ALA A 342 3.75 26.38 39.03
C ALA A 342 4.15 27.19 40.28
N THR A 343 3.26 27.31 41.26
CA THR A 343 3.56 27.95 42.55
C THR A 343 4.66 27.19 43.32
N LEU A 344 4.57 25.86 43.41
CA LEU A 344 5.60 25.05 44.07
C LEU A 344 6.98 25.18 43.40
N ILE A 345 7.02 25.24 42.07
CA ILE A 345 8.26 25.45 41.32
C ILE A 345 8.84 26.85 41.61
N LYS A 346 8.02 27.89 41.66
CA LYS A 346 8.46 29.26 42.00
C LYS A 346 9.05 29.32 43.42
N GLU A 347 8.35 28.77 44.41
CA GLU A 347 8.81 28.70 45.79
C GLU A 347 10.13 27.92 45.92
N PHE A 348 10.29 26.86 45.13
CA PHE A 348 11.51 26.07 45.11
C PHE A 348 12.70 26.85 44.53
N ILE A 349 12.51 27.55 43.40
CA ILE A 349 13.54 28.40 42.78
C ILE A 349 13.97 29.52 43.74
N GLN A 350 13.03 30.18 44.41
CA GLN A 350 13.31 31.24 45.40
C GLN A 350 14.09 30.76 46.63
N LYS A 351 14.08 29.45 46.93
CA LYS A 351 14.88 28.89 48.03
C LYS A 351 16.31 28.54 47.61
N ILE A 352 16.54 28.36 46.31
CA ILE A 352 17.86 28.01 45.77
C ILE A 352 18.64 29.26 45.36
N CYS A 353 17.96 30.22 44.74
CA CYS A 353 18.51 31.54 44.39
C CYS A 353 18.47 32.46 45.60
#